data_AF-A0A3N5ZME6-F1
#
_entry.id   AF-A0A3N5ZME6-F1
#
_cell.length_a   1.000
_cell.length_b   1.000
_cell.length_c   1.000
_cell.angle_alpha   90.00
_cell.angle_beta   90.00
_cell.angle_gamma   90.00
#
_symmetry.space_group_name_H-M   'P 1'
#
loop_
_entity.id
_entity.type
_entity.pdbx_description
1 polymer ?
#
loop_
_entity_poly.entity_id
_entity_poly.type
_entity_poly.pdbx_seq_one_letter_code
_entity_poly.pdbx_strand_id
1 'polypeptide(L)'
;MKRSIITQTGSYIPPERVPNTHFLNREFFDPHGRRLARPNPEIIRKLYEITGIEERRYAPAGICTTDMATQAAEAALAGVDREGIDYIIVAHNFGDLSTESLRSDMVPTIASRVKHRLRIKNPYTVAFDLPFGCPGWLQGMIMADYFIRSGDARRVLVIGAE
;
A
#
# COMPACT_ATOMS: atom_id res chain seq x y z
N MET A 1 18.80 25.72 -5.93
CA MET A 1 18.63 24.25 -5.78
C MET A 1 17.13 23.95 -5.88
N LYS A 2 16.70 23.01 -6.72
CA LYS A 2 15.29 22.58 -6.78
C LYS A 2 14.89 22.02 -5.40
N ARG A 3 13.66 22.29 -4.94
CA ARG A 3 13.10 21.72 -3.72
C ARG A 3 11.86 20.92 -4.10
N SER A 4 11.73 19.71 -3.58
CA SER A 4 10.50 18.95 -3.70
C SER A 4 9.43 19.53 -2.78
N ILE A 5 8.17 19.45 -3.22
CA ILE A 5 6.99 19.81 -2.43
C ILE A 5 5.91 18.76 -2.69
N ILE A 6 5.12 18.43 -1.67
CA ILE A 6 3.91 17.61 -1.85
C ILE A 6 2.81 18.53 -2.36
N THR A 7 2.38 18.34 -3.61
CA THR A 7 1.34 19.18 -4.23
C THR A 7 -0.07 18.64 -4.02
N GLN A 8 -0.21 17.32 -3.90
CA GLN A 8 -1.47 16.62 -3.71
C GLN A 8 -1.26 15.31 -2.95
N THR A 9 -2.32 14.83 -2.31
CA THR A 9 -2.37 13.55 -1.59
C THR A 9 -3.71 12.89 -1.86
N GLY A 10 -3.74 11.57 -1.84
CA GLY A 10 -4.97 10.77 -1.95
C GLY A 10 -4.81 9.46 -1.20
N SER A 11 -5.94 8.84 -0.86
CA SER A 11 -5.95 7.58 -0.12
C SER A 11 -7.16 6.76 -0.52
N TYR A 12 -7.00 5.45 -0.49
CA TYR A 12 -8.10 4.49 -0.54
C TYR A 12 -8.01 3.60 0.71
N ILE A 13 -9.15 3.39 1.36
CA ILE A 13 -9.26 2.52 2.53
C ILE A 13 -10.30 1.46 2.16
N PRO A 14 -9.97 0.16 2.23
CA PRO A 14 -10.91 -0.87 1.84
C PRO A 14 -12.11 -0.90 2.82
N PRO A 15 -13.31 -1.23 2.33
CA PRO A 15 -14.55 -1.01 3.06
C PRO A 15 -14.79 -2.03 4.18
N GLU A 16 -14.20 -3.23 4.11
CA GLU A 16 -14.47 -4.30 5.06
C GLU A 16 -13.87 -3.98 6.44
N ARG A 17 -14.75 -3.82 7.43
CA ARG A 17 -14.37 -3.54 8.82
C ARG A 17 -14.22 -4.83 9.60
N VAL A 18 -13.04 -5.01 10.17
CA VAL A 18 -12.70 -6.17 11.00
C VAL A 18 -12.45 -5.72 12.43
N PRO A 19 -13.50 -5.71 13.29
CA PRO A 19 -13.34 -5.37 14.70
C PRO A 19 -12.56 -6.46 15.44
N ASN A 20 -12.00 -6.14 16.61
CA ASN A 20 -11.31 -7.15 17.44
C ASN A 20 -12.20 -8.34 17.83
N THR A 21 -13.53 -8.18 17.86
CA THR A 21 -14.47 -9.28 18.09
C THR A 21 -14.45 -10.34 16.99
N HIS A 22 -13.95 -10.02 15.78
CA HIS A 22 -13.71 -10.99 14.71
C HIS A 22 -12.82 -12.15 15.17
N PHE A 23 -11.91 -11.91 16.12
CA PHE A 23 -10.96 -12.92 16.58
C PHE A 23 -11.47 -13.79 17.74
N LEU A 24 -12.72 -13.61 18.20
CA LEU A 24 -13.30 -14.41 19.29
C LEU A 24 -13.33 -15.90 19.00
N ASN A 25 -13.43 -16.28 17.72
CA ASN A 25 -13.50 -17.68 17.27
C ASN A 25 -12.19 -18.14 16.60
N ARG A 26 -11.07 -17.46 16.86
CA ARG A 26 -9.76 -17.81 16.30
C ARG A 26 -8.89 -18.50 17.35
N GLU A 27 -7.94 -19.31 16.89
CA GLU A 27 -6.94 -19.90 17.76
C GLU A 27 -5.70 -19.04 17.78
N PHE A 28 -5.16 -18.81 18.98
CA PHE A 28 -3.92 -18.07 19.19
C PHE A 28 -2.86 -18.99 19.76
N PHE A 29 -1.63 -18.84 19.30
CA PHE A 29 -0.50 -19.68 19.66
C PHE A 29 0.64 -18.84 20.22
N ASP A 30 1.43 -19.41 21.13
CA ASP A 30 2.68 -18.82 21.60
C ASP A 30 3.81 -19.00 20.58
N PRO A 31 5.01 -18.41 20.80
CA PRO A 31 6.15 -18.57 19.89
C PRO A 31 6.66 -20.02 19.73
N HIS A 32 6.25 -20.94 20.60
CA HIS A 32 6.57 -22.37 20.52
C HIS A 32 5.46 -23.18 19.83
N GLY A 33 4.44 -22.51 19.26
CA GLY A 33 3.31 -23.15 18.58
C GLY A 33 2.29 -23.79 19.54
N ARG A 34 2.34 -23.49 20.84
CA ARG A 34 1.38 -24.02 21.81
C ARG A 34 0.17 -23.10 21.88
N ARG A 35 -1.03 -23.67 21.83
CA ARG A 35 -2.28 -22.91 21.93
C ARG A 35 -2.33 -22.16 23.26
N LEU A 36 -2.66 -20.87 23.23
CA LEU A 36 -2.84 -20.06 24.42
C LEU A 36 -4.04 -20.58 25.22
N ALA A 37 -3.85 -20.85 26.52
CA ALA A 37 -4.92 -21.31 27.41
C ALA A 37 -5.89 -20.18 27.82
N ARG A 38 -5.48 -18.92 27.62
CA ARG A 38 -6.24 -17.74 28.00
C ARG A 38 -7.51 -17.60 27.15
N PRO A 39 -8.66 -17.20 27.72
CA PRO A 39 -9.86 -16.95 26.94
C PRO A 39 -9.68 -15.84 25.90
N ASN A 40 -10.24 -16.04 24.70
CA ASN A 40 -10.16 -15.07 23.60
C ASN A 40 -10.64 -13.65 23.95
N PRO A 41 -11.72 -13.43 24.74
CA PRO A 41 -12.10 -12.09 25.20
C PRO A 41 -10.98 -11.34 25.94
N GLU A 42 -10.20 -12.04 26.75
CA GLU A 42 -9.05 -11.46 27.46
C GLU A 42 -7.88 -11.20 26.50
N ILE A 43 -7.63 -12.10 25.54
CA ILE A 43 -6.60 -11.93 24.51
C ILE A 43 -6.89 -10.68 23.66
N ILE A 44 -8.11 -10.53 23.14
CA ILE A 44 -8.46 -9.37 22.29
C ILE A 44 -8.49 -8.06 23.08
N ARG A 45 -8.88 -8.08 24.36
CA ARG A 45 -8.74 -6.92 25.25
C ARG A 45 -7.27 -6.55 25.40
N LYS A 46 -6.40 -7.54 25.62
CA LYS A 46 -4.97 -7.28 25.78
C LYS A 46 -4.32 -6.78 24.49
N LEU A 47 -4.75 -7.29 23.33
CA LEU A 47 -4.35 -6.79 22.02
C LEU A 47 -4.66 -5.30 21.87
N TYR A 48 -5.87 -4.88 22.26
CA TYR A 48 -6.22 -3.45 22.29
C TYR A 48 -5.38 -2.65 23.27
N GLU A 49 -5.22 -3.12 24.52
CA GLU A 49 -4.41 -2.42 25.53
C GLU A 49 -2.95 -2.17 25.09
N ILE A 50 -2.37 -3.07 24.29
CA ILE A 50 -0.98 -2.97 23.81
C ILE A 50 -0.89 -2.10 22.55
N THR A 51 -1.85 -2.24 21.63
CA THR A 51 -1.73 -1.66 20.27
C THR A 51 -2.57 -0.41 20.05
N GLY A 52 -3.61 -0.19 20.84
CA GLY A 52 -4.64 0.81 20.61
C GLY A 52 -5.56 0.52 19.41
N ILE A 53 -5.39 -0.63 18.72
CA ILE A 53 -6.15 -0.94 17.50
C ILE A 53 -7.49 -1.56 17.87
N GLU A 54 -8.60 -0.86 17.56
CA GLU A 54 -9.97 -1.34 17.78
C GLU A 54 -10.50 -2.18 16.61
N GLU A 55 -10.14 -1.79 15.39
CA GLU A 55 -10.55 -2.42 14.15
C GLU A 55 -9.47 -2.31 13.08
N ARG A 56 -9.58 -3.16 12.05
CA ARG A 56 -8.73 -3.16 10.85
C ARG A 56 -9.59 -3.11 9.61
N ARG A 57 -8.98 -2.77 8.47
CA ARG A 57 -9.64 -2.67 7.17
C ARG A 57 -9.07 -3.72 6.24
N TYR A 58 -9.89 -4.66 5.78
CA TYR A 58 -9.46 -5.75 4.89
C TYR A 58 -9.98 -5.51 3.48
N ALA A 59 -9.16 -5.85 2.49
CA ALA A 59 -9.61 -5.86 1.10
C ALA A 59 -10.67 -6.95 0.90
N PRO A 60 -11.84 -6.62 0.33
CA PRO A 60 -12.83 -7.62 -0.09
C PRO A 60 -12.25 -8.60 -1.10
N ALA A 61 -12.88 -9.76 -1.22
CA ALA A 61 -12.55 -10.70 -2.30
C ALA A 61 -12.63 -10.00 -3.67
N GLY A 62 -11.59 -10.19 -4.49
CA GLY A 62 -11.48 -9.58 -5.81
C GLY A 62 -10.87 -8.18 -5.86
N ILE A 63 -10.52 -7.58 -4.70
CA ILE A 63 -9.70 -6.36 -4.64
C ILE A 63 -8.27 -6.75 -4.27
N CYS A 64 -7.30 -6.46 -5.14
CA CYS A 64 -5.87 -6.64 -4.88
C CYS A 64 -5.15 -5.32 -4.58
N THR A 65 -3.87 -5.41 -4.23
CA THR A 65 -2.99 -4.26 -3.95
C THR A 65 -2.98 -3.26 -5.11
N THR A 66 -2.95 -3.73 -6.35
CA THR A 66 -3.03 -2.86 -7.54
C THR A 66 -4.34 -2.08 -7.60
N ASP A 67 -5.48 -2.67 -7.23
CA ASP A 67 -6.76 -1.97 -7.21
C ASP A 67 -6.76 -0.85 -6.17
N MET A 68 -6.22 -1.14 -4.98
CA MET A 68 -6.10 -0.15 -3.90
C MET A 68 -5.14 0.98 -4.28
N ALA A 69 -3.98 0.64 -4.83
CA ALA A 69 -2.98 1.60 -5.30
C ALA A 69 -3.53 2.49 -6.43
N THR A 70 -4.30 1.91 -7.35
CA THR A 70 -4.93 2.66 -8.45
C THR A 70 -5.94 3.66 -7.92
N GLN A 71 -6.82 3.26 -7.00
CA GLN A 71 -7.84 4.15 -6.43
C GLN A 71 -7.20 5.29 -5.60
N ALA A 72 -6.16 4.98 -4.82
CA ALA A 72 -5.40 6.01 -4.10
C ALA A 72 -4.72 6.99 -5.07
N ALA A 73 -4.15 6.50 -6.17
CA ALA A 73 -3.55 7.33 -7.20
C ALA A 73 -4.57 8.21 -7.94
N GLU A 74 -5.74 7.68 -8.29
CA GLU A 74 -6.82 8.46 -8.91
C GLU A 74 -7.27 9.61 -8.00
N ALA A 75 -7.42 9.35 -6.70
CA ALA A 75 -7.73 10.37 -5.72
C ALA A 75 -6.60 11.42 -5.62
N ALA A 76 -5.34 10.99 -5.61
CA ALA A 76 -4.17 11.86 -5.51
C ALA A 76 -3.89 12.67 -6.79
N LEU A 77 -4.49 12.31 -7.93
CA LEU A 77 -4.32 12.97 -9.22
C LEU A 77 -5.59 13.72 -9.68
N ALA A 78 -6.57 13.91 -8.78
CA ALA A 78 -7.79 14.63 -9.11
C ALA A 78 -7.45 16.07 -9.56
N GLY A 79 -7.77 16.39 -10.82
CA GLY A 79 -7.46 17.67 -11.44
C GLY A 79 -5.99 17.87 -11.86
N VAL A 80 -5.16 16.82 -11.80
CA VAL A 80 -3.76 16.86 -12.28
C VAL A 80 -3.65 16.19 -13.64
N ASP A 81 -2.86 16.80 -14.52
CA ASP A 81 -2.43 16.17 -15.75
C ASP A 81 -1.48 14.99 -15.46
N ARG A 82 -2.02 13.79 -15.57
CA ARG A 82 -1.31 12.52 -15.32
C ARG A 82 -0.24 12.20 -16.37
N GLU A 83 -0.31 12.79 -17.56
CA GLU A 83 0.72 12.56 -18.61
C GLU A 83 2.05 13.24 -18.27
N GLY A 84 2.00 14.29 -17.45
CA GLY A 84 3.17 14.99 -16.94
C GLY A 84 3.81 14.34 -15.70
N ILE A 85 3.52 13.06 -15.41
CA ILE A 85 4.19 12.28 -14.36
C ILE A 85 5.42 11.59 -14.96
N ASP A 86 6.58 11.82 -14.35
CA ASP A 86 7.85 11.25 -14.81
C ASP A 86 8.12 9.88 -14.17
N TYR A 87 7.73 9.72 -12.89
CA TYR A 87 7.93 8.49 -12.14
C TYR A 87 6.68 8.08 -11.35
N ILE A 88 6.39 6.78 -11.34
CA ILE A 88 5.43 6.13 -10.46
C ILE A 88 6.19 5.13 -9.60
N ILE A 89 6.22 5.37 -8.30
CA ILE A 89 6.91 4.55 -7.30
C ILE A 89 5.84 3.93 -6.41
N VAL A 90 5.74 2.60 -6.39
CA VAL A 90 4.82 1.88 -5.50
C VAL A 90 5.58 1.12 -4.44
N ALA A 91 5.51 1.56 -3.20
CA ALA A 91 6.02 0.83 -2.05
C ALA A 91 4.95 -0.15 -1.53
N HIS A 92 5.27 -1.44 -1.55
CA HIS A 92 4.40 -2.54 -1.12
C HIS A 92 5.25 -3.71 -0.61
N ASN A 93 4.68 -4.76 0.00
CA ASN A 93 5.48 -5.94 0.42
C ASN A 93 5.19 -7.22 -0.34
N PHE A 94 3.94 -7.44 -0.77
CA PHE A 94 3.52 -8.75 -1.26
C PHE A 94 2.96 -8.77 -2.69
N GLY A 95 3.14 -7.70 -3.46
CA GLY A 95 2.58 -7.64 -4.82
C GLY A 95 1.06 -7.73 -4.79
N ASP A 96 0.46 -8.27 -5.84
CA ASP A 96 -0.93 -8.71 -5.80
C ASP A 96 -1.04 -10.10 -5.17
N LEU A 97 -2.00 -10.25 -4.26
CA LEU A 97 -2.39 -11.51 -3.67
C LEU A 97 -3.77 -11.92 -4.18
N SER A 98 -3.94 -13.23 -4.42
CA SER A 98 -5.22 -13.82 -4.80
C SER A 98 -5.67 -14.82 -3.75
N THR A 99 -6.98 -14.93 -3.53
CA THR A 99 -7.56 -15.99 -2.69
C THR A 99 -7.37 -17.39 -3.29
N GLU A 100 -7.06 -17.47 -4.58
CA GLU A 100 -6.90 -18.74 -5.32
C GLU A 100 -5.45 -19.25 -5.30
N SER A 101 -4.48 -18.42 -4.92
CA SER A 101 -3.06 -18.75 -4.98
C SER A 101 -2.28 -18.12 -3.83
N LEU A 102 -1.46 -18.94 -3.17
CA LEU A 102 -0.51 -18.46 -2.15
C LEU A 102 0.73 -17.79 -2.75
N ARG A 103 0.81 -17.64 -4.07
CA ARG A 103 1.92 -16.97 -4.74
C ARG A 103 1.62 -15.48 -4.89
N SER A 104 2.61 -14.68 -4.50
CA SER A 104 2.65 -13.25 -4.78
C SER A 104 2.85 -13.01 -6.28
N ASP A 105 1.99 -12.17 -6.87
CA ASP A 105 2.10 -11.72 -8.24
C ASP A 105 2.76 -10.33 -8.29
N MET A 106 4.04 -10.30 -8.66
CA MET A 106 4.87 -9.10 -8.69
C MET A 106 5.27 -8.65 -10.11
N VAL A 107 4.97 -9.44 -11.14
CA VAL A 107 5.44 -9.18 -12.52
C VAL A 107 4.27 -9.27 -13.50
N PRO A 108 3.91 -8.17 -14.19
CA PRO A 108 4.54 -6.84 -14.15
C PRO A 108 4.35 -6.14 -12.81
N THR A 109 5.21 -5.15 -12.52
CA THR A 109 5.17 -4.36 -11.28
C THR A 109 3.79 -3.74 -11.03
N ILE A 110 3.41 -3.58 -9.76
CA ILE A 110 2.18 -2.86 -9.38
C ILE A 110 2.22 -1.45 -9.97
N ALA A 111 3.35 -0.77 -9.91
CA ALA A 111 3.52 0.54 -10.53
C ALA A 111 3.17 0.55 -12.03
N SER A 112 3.60 -0.47 -12.79
CA SER A 112 3.28 -0.57 -14.23
C SER A 112 1.79 -0.84 -14.45
N ARG A 113 1.16 -1.66 -13.60
CA ARG A 113 -0.29 -1.91 -13.65
C ARG A 113 -1.08 -0.64 -13.31
N VAL A 114 -0.64 0.12 -12.30
CA VAL A 114 -1.22 1.43 -11.95
C VAL A 114 -1.08 2.40 -13.11
N LYS A 115 0.11 2.51 -13.73
CA LYS A 115 0.32 3.32 -14.96
C LYS A 115 -0.71 2.99 -16.04
N HIS A 116 -0.88 1.69 -16.31
CA HIS A 116 -1.82 1.19 -17.31
C HIS A 116 -3.28 1.54 -16.95
N ARG A 117 -3.70 1.32 -15.69
CA ARG A 117 -5.07 1.59 -15.22
C ARG A 117 -5.38 3.09 -15.17
N LEU A 118 -4.41 3.92 -14.82
CA LEU A 118 -4.49 5.37 -14.94
C LEU A 118 -4.49 5.84 -16.40
N ARG A 119 -4.30 4.95 -17.38
CA ARG A 119 -4.26 5.25 -18.82
C ARG A 119 -3.20 6.28 -19.19
N ILE A 120 -2.09 6.32 -18.46
CA ILE A 120 -0.95 7.20 -18.77
C ILE A 120 -0.27 6.64 -20.03
N LYS A 121 -0.31 7.41 -21.12
CA LYS A 121 0.21 6.99 -22.43
C LYS A 121 1.69 7.31 -22.61
N ASN A 122 2.20 8.29 -21.88
CA ASN A 122 3.60 8.70 -21.94
C ASN A 122 4.56 7.49 -21.76
N PRO A 123 5.34 7.13 -22.79
CA PRO A 123 6.26 6.00 -22.71
C PRO A 123 7.45 6.28 -21.80
N TYR A 124 7.76 7.56 -21.53
CA TYR A 124 8.87 7.99 -20.68
C TYR A 124 8.54 7.98 -19.18
N THR A 125 7.26 7.82 -18.80
CA THR A 125 6.90 7.63 -17.39
C THR A 125 7.44 6.29 -16.90
N VAL A 126 8.46 6.35 -16.03
CA VAL A 126 9.09 5.17 -15.43
C VAL A 126 8.21 4.67 -14.28
N ALA A 127 7.92 3.38 -14.24
CA ALA A 127 7.06 2.77 -13.22
C ALA A 127 7.76 1.57 -12.59
N PHE A 128 8.03 1.64 -11.28
CA PHE A 128 8.70 0.57 -10.55
C PHE A 128 8.19 0.42 -9.12
N ASP A 129 8.36 -0.80 -8.60
CA ASP A 129 7.98 -1.15 -7.24
C ASP A 129 9.17 -1.03 -6.28
N LEU A 130 8.86 -0.77 -5.01
CA LEU A 130 9.82 -0.63 -3.92
C LEU A 130 9.43 -1.56 -2.76
N PRO A 131 9.79 -2.86 -2.81
CA PRO A 131 9.57 -3.79 -1.72
C PRO A 131 10.53 -3.52 -0.56
N PHE A 132 10.04 -2.83 0.47
CA PHE A 132 10.91 -2.23 1.51
C PHE A 132 10.31 -2.21 2.93
N GLY A 133 9.26 -3.00 3.20
CA GLY A 133 8.66 -3.08 4.54
C GLY A 133 7.88 -1.84 4.94
N CYS A 134 7.61 -1.72 6.24
CA CYS A 134 6.93 -0.58 6.85
C CYS A 134 7.51 0.81 6.46
N PRO A 135 8.84 1.02 6.30
CA PRO A 135 9.37 2.32 5.89
C PRO A 135 9.33 2.56 4.37
N GLY A 136 8.73 1.67 3.58
CA GLY A 136 8.80 1.74 2.12
C GLY A 136 8.24 3.03 1.52
N TRP A 137 7.12 3.55 2.05
CA TRP A 137 6.57 4.82 1.54
C TRP A 137 7.54 5.99 1.76
N LEU A 138 8.22 6.03 2.91
CA LEU A 138 9.20 7.07 3.24
C LEU A 138 10.42 6.94 2.32
N GLN A 139 10.87 5.71 2.05
CA GLN A 139 11.95 5.47 1.10
C GLN A 139 11.55 5.92 -0.32
N GLY A 140 10.30 5.70 -0.73
CA GLY A 140 9.77 6.22 -1.99
C GLY A 140 9.78 7.75 -2.05
N MET A 141 9.45 8.43 -0.95
CA MET A 141 9.54 9.88 -0.84
C MET A 141 10.98 10.41 -0.94
N ILE A 142 11.94 9.72 -0.30
CA ILE A 142 13.37 10.06 -0.39
C ILE A 142 13.87 9.93 -1.84
N MET A 143 13.50 8.85 -2.53
CA MET A 143 13.85 8.65 -3.93
C MET A 143 13.24 9.72 -4.83
N ALA A 144 11.97 10.08 -4.60
CA ALA A 144 11.31 11.17 -5.32
C ALA A 144 12.02 12.52 -5.12
N ASP A 145 12.47 12.84 -3.90
CA ASP A 145 13.26 14.05 -3.64
C ASP A 145 14.57 14.04 -4.43
N TYR A 146 15.29 12.91 -4.47
CA TYR A 146 16.51 12.80 -5.26
C TYR A 146 16.29 13.01 -6.75
N PHE A 147 15.27 12.39 -7.35
CA PHE A 147 14.96 12.58 -8.78
C PHE A 147 14.57 14.03 -9.11
N ILE A 148 13.82 14.70 -8.23
CA ILE A 148 13.44 16.11 -8.44
C ILE A 148 14.66 17.02 -8.31
N ARG A 149 15.54 16.76 -7.35
CA ARG A 149 16.73 17.59 -7.07
C ARG A 149 17.83 17.40 -8.10
N SER A 150 18.04 16.19 -8.62
CA SER A 150 18.95 15.93 -9.73
C SER A 150 18.47 16.58 -11.03
N GLY A 151 17.15 16.72 -11.17
CA GLY A 151 16.50 17.26 -12.36
C GLY A 151 16.00 16.18 -13.32
N ASP A 152 16.15 14.90 -12.96
CA ASP A 152 15.65 13.75 -13.72
C ASP A 152 14.11 13.67 -13.71
N ALA A 153 13.47 14.27 -12.70
CA ALA A 153 12.02 14.38 -12.60
C ALA A 153 11.54 15.82 -12.33
N ARG A 154 10.34 16.11 -12.79
CA ARG A 154 9.53 17.27 -12.39
C ARG A 154 8.36 16.86 -11.50
N ARG A 155 7.73 15.71 -11.76
CA ARG A 155 6.63 15.17 -10.95
C ARG A 155 6.79 13.68 -10.74
N VAL A 156 6.63 13.26 -9.48
CA VAL A 156 6.71 11.87 -9.06
C VAL A 156 5.45 11.52 -8.30
N LEU A 157 4.82 10.41 -8.65
CA LEU A 157 3.72 9.81 -7.89
C LEU A 157 4.31 8.72 -6.99
N VAL A 158 4.19 8.90 -5.68
CA VAL A 158 4.61 7.91 -4.68
C VAL A 158 3.35 7.31 -4.05
N ILE A 159 3.26 5.98 -4.03
CA ILE A 159 2.12 5.25 -3.49
C ILE A 159 2.64 4.26 -2.46
N GLY A 160 2.11 4.27 -1.24
CA GLY A 160 2.22 3.16 -0.30
C GLY A 160 0.96 2.31 -0.40
N ALA A 161 1.09 0.99 -0.61
CA ALA A 161 -0.04 0.09 -0.74
C ALA A 161 0.24 -1.26 -0.06
N GLU A 162 -0.70 -1.68 0.79
CA GLU A 162 -0.71 -2.95 1.53
C GLU A 162 -2.16 -3.36 1.81
#